data_AF-A0A7V3A2M5-F1
#
_entry.id   AF-A0A7V3A2M5-F1
#
_cell.length_a   1.000
_cell.length_b   1.000
_cell.length_c   1.000
_cell.angle_alpha   90.00
_cell.angle_beta   90.00
_cell.angle_gamma   90.00
#
_symmetry.space_group_name_H-M   'P 1'
#
loop_
_entity.id
_entity.type
_entity.pdbx_description
1 polymer ?
#
loop_
_entity_poly.entity_id
_entity_poly.type
_entity_poly.pdbx_seq_one_letter_code
_entity_poly.pdbx_strand_id
1 'polypeptide(L)'
;MQYFTEQAYSHREALEKIRQKYGDQAKILTHRTIRIGGFLGLFAKEGVEITGYVANELPKKKVLDLEEEKKKILSAVQVAPKTPDVSLKEVLKEVQAIKEKLETPPSRKLESHPTIQRIEELLKENDFTESYIRRLVERMKKEFSLEQLEDFDAVQDKVVEWIGESIRIYQEKDRLTPIVFIVVGPTGVGKTTTIAKLAALYGISASRPNKVRIITIDNYRIAAKEQIETYGNIMGIPVACAENYTDLKKFLALYQDVDRIFIDTIGKSPRDFVKLAEMKELLEAASGRATIHLAVSATTKAADILEIMGQFEPFGYSSVIITKLDETSRVGSIISTLAERGKAVSYFTDGQRVPQDIELATPVRLLMRLQSFRVQREILEKKFKNPSEDVYVGKE
;
A
#
# COMPACT_ATOMS: atom_id res chain seq x y z
N MET A 1 -14.43 3.46 43.22
CA MET A 1 -15.60 3.81 42.39
C MET A 1 -16.67 2.77 42.67
N GLN A 2 -17.92 3.20 42.87
CA GLN A 2 -19.06 2.31 43.09
C GLN A 2 -19.99 2.40 41.89
N TYR A 3 -20.23 1.28 41.20
CA TYR A 3 -21.16 1.20 40.08
C TYR A 3 -22.59 0.97 40.57
N PHE A 4 -23.58 1.47 39.83
CA PHE A 4 -24.99 1.28 40.11
C PHE A 4 -25.81 1.11 38.82
N THR A 5 -26.97 0.47 38.94
CA THR A 5 -27.97 0.34 37.88
C THR A 5 -29.33 0.66 38.48
N GLU A 6 -30.09 1.56 37.84
CA GLU A 6 -31.41 1.99 38.28
C GLU A 6 -32.43 1.88 37.15
N GLN A 7 -33.66 1.49 37.49
CA GLN A 7 -34.76 1.28 36.55
C GLN A 7 -35.97 2.16 36.90
N ALA A 8 -36.60 2.75 35.88
CA ALA A 8 -37.83 3.52 36.06
C ALA A 8 -38.72 3.49 34.81
N TYR A 9 -39.98 3.91 34.92
CA TYR A 9 -40.91 3.92 33.79
C TYR A 9 -40.66 5.09 32.81
N SER A 10 -39.80 6.04 33.17
CA SER A 10 -39.35 7.11 32.27
C SER A 10 -37.90 7.49 32.52
N HIS A 11 -37.24 8.06 31.50
CA HIS A 11 -35.87 8.57 31.63
C HIS A 11 -35.75 9.65 32.71
N ARG A 12 -36.75 10.53 32.84
CA ARG A 12 -36.77 11.59 33.85
C ARG A 12 -36.83 11.02 35.27
N GLU A 13 -37.70 10.04 35.49
CA GLU A 13 -37.84 9.37 36.79
C GLU A 13 -36.58 8.58 37.16
N ALA A 14 -35.91 7.95 36.19
CA ALA A 14 -34.64 7.25 36.42
C ALA A 14 -33.54 8.23 36.85
N LEU A 15 -33.43 9.40 36.21
CA LEU A 15 -32.47 10.43 36.59
C LEU A 15 -32.77 11.06 37.96
N GLU A 16 -34.04 11.31 38.29
CA GLU A 16 -34.46 11.79 39.61
C GLU A 16 -34.08 10.79 40.72
N LYS A 17 -34.34 9.49 40.52
CA LYS A 17 -33.94 8.42 41.45
C LYS A 17 -32.43 8.35 41.62
N ILE A 18 -31.68 8.43 40.53
CA ILE A 18 -30.21 8.42 40.58
C ILE A 18 -29.70 9.63 41.35
N ARG A 19 -30.24 10.82 41.09
CA ARG A 19 -29.85 12.05 41.78
C ARG A 19 -30.18 12.00 43.27
N GLN A 20 -31.34 11.45 43.64
CA GLN A 20 -31.73 11.32 45.04
C GLN A 20 -30.88 10.30 45.80
N LYS A 21 -30.46 9.20 45.14
CA LYS A 21 -29.75 8.09 45.77
C LYS A 21 -28.22 8.23 45.76
N TYR A 22 -27.68 8.83 44.71
CA TYR A 22 -26.23 8.92 44.46
C TYR A 22 -25.70 10.35 44.38
N GLY A 23 -26.58 11.36 44.46
CA GLY A 23 -26.23 12.78 44.40
C GLY A 23 -25.78 13.24 43.02
N ASP A 24 -25.36 14.50 42.92
CA ASP A 24 -24.93 15.14 41.67
C ASP A 24 -23.59 14.59 41.13
N GLN A 25 -22.93 13.70 41.87
CA GLN A 25 -21.65 13.10 41.48
C GLN A 25 -21.79 11.80 40.68
N ALA A 26 -23.02 11.32 40.48
CA ALA A 26 -23.32 10.15 39.68
C ALA A 26 -23.08 10.41 38.18
N LYS A 27 -22.17 9.64 37.56
CA LYS A 27 -21.93 9.70 36.11
C LYS A 27 -22.63 8.55 35.40
N ILE A 28 -23.40 8.88 34.36
CA ILE A 28 -24.12 7.90 33.54
C ILE A 28 -23.17 7.33 32.48
N LEU A 29 -23.13 6.00 32.39
CA LEU A 29 -22.35 5.26 31.40
C LEU A 29 -23.20 4.89 30.19
N THR A 30 -24.33 4.23 30.44
CA THR A 30 -25.22 3.71 29.40
C THR A 30 -26.67 3.77 29.86
N HIS A 31 -27.59 3.82 28.90
CA HIS A 31 -29.01 3.60 29.15
C HIS A 31 -29.59 2.68 28.08
N ARG A 32 -30.60 1.88 28.44
CA ARG A 32 -31.35 1.04 27.51
C ARG A 32 -32.83 0.98 27.89
N THR A 33 -33.67 0.78 26.89
CA THR A 33 -35.11 0.54 27.11
C THR A 33 -35.32 -0.90 27.55
N ILE A 34 -36.08 -1.09 28.62
CA ILE A 34 -36.44 -2.39 29.19
C ILE A 34 -37.96 -2.49 29.38
N ARG A 35 -38.49 -3.70 29.56
CA ARG A 35 -39.89 -3.90 29.96
C ARG A 35 -39.95 -4.15 31.47
N ILE A 36 -40.66 -3.29 32.19
CA ILE A 36 -40.79 -3.33 33.65
C ILE A 36 -42.20 -3.83 34.02
N GLY A 37 -42.26 -4.89 34.84
CA GLY A 37 -43.50 -5.49 35.34
C GLY A 37 -44.10 -6.59 34.44
N GLY A 38 -45.18 -7.22 34.93
CA GLY A 38 -45.94 -8.28 34.24
C GLY A 38 -45.61 -9.70 34.70
N PHE A 39 -46.62 -10.55 34.89
CA PHE A 39 -46.46 -11.99 35.13
C PHE A 39 -46.54 -12.71 33.78
N LEU A 40 -45.51 -13.49 33.43
CA LEU A 40 -45.40 -14.17 32.12
C LEU A 40 -45.49 -13.26 30.87
N GLY A 41 -45.05 -12.00 30.97
CA GLY A 41 -44.97 -11.08 29.81
C GLY A 41 -46.28 -10.41 29.42
N LEU A 42 -47.37 -10.64 30.16
CA LEU A 42 -48.62 -9.89 30.04
C LEU A 42 -48.56 -8.63 30.93
N PHE A 43 -48.99 -7.49 30.40
CA PHE A 43 -49.05 -6.18 31.07
C PHE A 43 -47.70 -5.49 31.41
N ALA A 44 -46.61 -5.90 30.76
CA ALA A 44 -45.32 -5.24 30.93
C ALA A 44 -45.30 -3.85 30.27
N LYS A 45 -44.86 -2.81 30.99
CA LYS A 45 -44.73 -1.44 30.46
C LYS A 45 -43.29 -1.18 30.04
N GLU A 46 -43.10 -0.35 29.02
CA GLU A 46 -41.77 0.12 28.66
C GLU A 46 -41.21 1.03 29.76
N GLY A 47 -39.93 0.86 30.06
CA GLY A 47 -39.17 1.63 31.02
C GLY A 47 -37.72 1.76 30.58
N VAL A 48 -36.92 2.42 31.39
CA VAL A 48 -35.52 2.72 31.10
C VAL A 48 -34.66 2.19 32.23
N GLU A 49 -33.59 1.49 31.87
CA GLU A 49 -32.51 1.10 32.78
C GLU A 49 -31.30 1.99 32.50
N ILE A 50 -30.75 2.60 33.53
CA ILE A 50 -29.58 3.47 33.47
C ILE A 50 -28.49 2.89 34.36
N THR A 51 -27.30 2.68 33.80
CA THR A 51 -26.12 2.23 34.55
C THR A 51 -25.10 3.35 34.63
N GLY A 52 -24.54 3.57 35.82
CA GLY A 52 -23.60 4.63 36.11
C GLY A 52 -22.63 4.26 37.23
N TYR A 53 -21.79 5.23 37.62
CA TYR A 53 -20.87 5.07 38.75
C TYR A 53 -20.75 6.36 39.54
N VAL A 54 -20.46 6.22 40.83
CA VAL A 54 -20.01 7.30 41.71
C VAL A 54 -18.53 7.12 41.99
N ALA A 55 -17.74 8.16 41.73
CA ALA A 55 -16.34 8.17 42.12
C ALA A 55 -16.23 8.52 43.61
N ASN A 56 -15.64 7.63 44.41
CA ASN A 56 -15.30 7.98 45.79
C ASN A 56 -14.21 9.05 45.74
N GLU A 57 -14.46 10.22 46.32
CA GLU A 57 -13.43 11.24 46.51
C GLU A 57 -12.32 10.67 47.40
N LEU A 58 -11.11 10.50 46.85
CA LEU A 58 -9.89 10.55 47.65
C LEU A 58 -9.87 11.90 48.37
N PRO A 59 -9.36 12.00 49.62
CA PRO A 59 -9.44 13.22 50.40
C PRO A 59 -8.88 14.36 49.58
N LYS A 60 -9.74 15.34 49.27
CA LYS A 60 -9.32 16.60 48.64
C LYS A 60 -8.20 17.17 49.49
N LYS A 61 -6.96 17.10 48.99
CA LYS A 61 -5.90 17.99 49.44
C LYS A 61 -6.52 19.38 49.36
N LYS A 62 -6.62 20.07 50.50
CA LYS A 62 -6.86 21.51 50.53
C LYS A 62 -5.93 22.11 49.49
N VAL A 63 -6.51 22.63 48.42
CA VAL A 63 -5.80 23.56 47.54
C VAL A 63 -5.49 24.72 48.47
N LEU A 64 -4.27 24.73 49.00
CA LEU A 64 -3.69 25.94 49.57
C LEU A 64 -3.84 26.97 48.47
N ASP A 65 -4.57 28.03 48.78
CA ASP A 65 -4.82 29.14 47.90
C ASP A 65 -3.47 29.82 47.64
N LEU A 66 -2.77 29.30 46.63
CA LEU A 66 -1.44 29.72 46.20
C LEU A 66 -1.45 31.19 45.79
N GLU A 67 -2.61 31.79 45.52
CA GLU A 67 -2.75 33.23 45.22
C GLU A 67 -2.72 34.07 46.50
N GLU A 68 -3.31 33.58 47.59
CA GLU A 68 -3.28 34.24 48.91
C GLU A 68 -1.91 34.12 49.58
N GLU A 69 -1.26 32.94 49.49
CA GLU A 69 0.13 32.75 49.91
C GLU A 69 1.11 33.52 49.01
N LYS A 70 0.90 33.57 47.68
CA LYS A 70 1.67 34.45 46.79
C LYS A 70 1.56 35.90 47.21
N LYS A 71 0.37 36.41 47.51
CA LYS A 71 0.18 37.81 47.92
C LYS A 71 0.90 38.12 49.23
N LYS A 72 0.87 37.20 50.20
CA LYS A 72 1.61 37.34 51.47
C LYS A 72 3.13 37.32 51.26
N ILE A 73 3.64 36.38 50.45
CA ILE A 73 5.08 36.27 50.16
C ILE A 73 5.57 37.46 49.31
N LEU A 74 4.77 37.92 48.34
CA LEU A 74 5.07 39.10 47.51
C LEU A 74 5.08 40.40 48.32
N SER A 75 4.23 40.51 49.36
CA SER A 75 4.24 41.65 50.28
C SER A 75 5.42 41.64 51.25
N ALA A 76 5.94 40.45 51.61
CA ALA A 76 7.09 40.29 52.49
C ALA A 76 8.44 40.57 51.80
N VAL A 77 8.47 40.61 50.45
CA VAL A 77 9.70 40.84 49.66
C VAL A 77 9.92 42.33 49.30
N GLN A 78 9.05 43.24 49.76
CA GLN A 78 9.16 44.69 49.46
C GLN A 78 10.09 45.50 50.39
N VAL A 79 10.96 44.87 51.17
CA VAL A 79 12.00 45.57 51.94
C VAL A 79 13.39 45.16 51.42
N ALA A 80 13.84 45.89 50.37
CA ALA A 80 15.17 46.11 49.75
C ALA A 80 16.44 45.24 50.07
N PRO A 81 17.51 45.19 49.23
CA PRO A 81 17.71 45.74 47.87
C PRO A 81 18.31 44.77 46.78
N LYS A 82 18.00 45.11 45.51
CA LYS A 82 18.68 44.92 44.19
C LYS A 82 19.71 43.78 43.92
N THR A 83 19.29 42.87 43.01
CA THR A 83 19.98 42.10 41.92
C THR A 83 20.89 40.88 42.22
N PRO A 84 21.04 39.89 41.28
CA PRO A 84 20.34 39.65 40.00
C PRO A 84 19.62 38.28 39.87
N ASP A 85 18.51 38.34 39.15
CA ASP A 85 17.40 37.39 38.96
C ASP A 85 17.64 36.38 37.79
N VAL A 86 18.89 36.01 37.53
CA VAL A 86 19.27 35.22 36.34
C VAL A 86 19.26 33.70 36.63
N SER A 87 19.75 33.27 37.80
CA SER A 87 19.89 31.84 38.12
C SER A 87 18.55 31.15 38.36
N LEU A 88 17.56 31.84 38.93
CA LEU A 88 16.24 31.28 39.22
C LEU A 88 15.42 31.00 37.96
N LYS A 89 15.56 31.84 36.92
CA LYS A 89 14.88 31.62 35.63
C LYS A 89 15.47 30.45 34.86
N GLU A 90 16.78 30.24 34.95
CA GLU A 90 17.47 29.11 34.32
C GLU A 90 17.08 27.79 34.98
N VAL A 91 17.08 27.75 36.32
CA VAL A 91 16.64 26.56 37.08
C VAL A 91 15.16 26.24 36.82
N LEU A 92 14.28 27.24 36.74
CA LEU A 92 12.87 27.01 36.41
C LEU A 92 12.67 26.47 34.99
N LYS A 93 13.48 26.90 34.03
CA LYS A 93 13.48 26.35 32.66
C LYS A 93 13.93 24.89 32.65
N GLU A 94 14.98 24.55 33.39
CA GLU A 94 15.46 23.17 33.49
C GLU A 94 14.43 22.26 34.16
N VAL A 95 13.80 22.70 35.25
CA VAL A 95 12.75 21.94 35.93
C VAL A 95 11.52 21.74 35.05
N GLN A 96 11.14 22.74 34.25
CA GLN A 96 10.05 22.60 33.27
C GLN A 96 10.41 21.63 32.14
N ALA A 97 11.64 21.68 31.61
CA ALA A 97 12.11 20.75 30.59
C ALA A 97 12.19 19.30 31.10
N ILE A 98 12.58 19.10 32.37
CA ILE A 98 12.57 17.79 33.03
C ILE A 98 11.14 17.29 33.23
N LYS A 99 10.22 18.18 33.61
CA LYS A 99 8.80 17.86 33.78
C LYS A 99 8.13 17.47 32.46
N GLU A 100 8.39 18.19 31.36
CA GLU A 100 7.92 17.80 30.02
C GLU A 100 8.49 16.44 29.56
N LYS A 101 9.77 16.18 29.86
CA LYS A 101 10.40 14.87 29.58
C LYS A 101 9.80 13.72 30.40
N LEU A 102 9.26 13.98 31.59
CA LEU A 102 8.65 13.00 32.48
C LEU A 102 7.13 12.82 32.25
N GLU A 103 6.42 13.87 31.79
CA GLU A 103 4.96 13.86 31.62
C GLU A 103 4.50 13.45 30.20
N THR A 104 5.39 13.37 29.21
CA THR A 104 5.02 12.83 27.90
C THR A 104 4.97 11.30 27.96
N PRO A 105 3.77 10.68 27.81
CA PRO A 105 3.68 9.23 27.79
C PRO A 105 4.51 8.65 26.64
N PRO A 106 5.11 7.46 26.80
CA PRO A 106 5.96 6.84 25.77
C PRO A 106 5.31 6.79 24.39
N SER A 107 3.99 6.60 24.35
CA SER A 107 3.18 6.62 23.13
C SER A 107 3.23 7.97 22.38
N ARG A 108 3.21 9.11 23.08
CA ARG A 108 3.31 10.44 22.45
C ARG A 108 4.71 10.73 21.93
N LYS A 109 5.77 10.29 22.63
CA LYS A 109 7.15 10.45 22.15
C LYS A 109 7.42 9.64 20.88
N LEU A 110 6.82 8.46 20.79
CA LEU A 110 6.90 7.60 19.61
C LEU A 110 6.13 8.19 18.42
N GLU A 111 4.98 8.83 18.65
CA GLU A 111 4.22 9.53 17.61
C GLU A 111 4.99 10.71 16.99
N SER A 112 5.88 11.36 17.73
CA SER A 112 6.65 12.52 17.26
C SER A 112 8.14 12.25 17.09
N HIS A 113 8.58 10.98 17.01
CA HIS A 113 10.00 10.67 16.93
C HIS A 113 10.60 11.17 15.59
N PRO A 114 11.72 11.94 15.60
CA PRO A 114 12.31 12.51 14.38
C PRO A 114 12.61 11.50 13.27
N THR A 115 13.14 10.33 13.63
CA THR A 115 13.40 9.22 12.68
C THR A 115 12.14 8.74 11.96
N ILE A 116 11.01 8.61 12.66
CA ILE A 116 9.74 8.17 12.04
C ILE A 116 9.24 9.25 11.08
N GLN A 117 9.28 10.52 11.49
CA GLN A 117 8.89 11.65 10.64
C GLN A 117 9.75 11.73 9.38
N ARG A 118 11.07 11.57 9.53
CA ARG A 118 12.00 11.58 8.40
C ARG A 118 11.76 10.41 7.43
N ILE A 119 11.49 9.21 7.93
CA ILE A 119 11.12 8.07 7.06
C ILE A 119 9.78 8.34 6.36
N GLU A 120 8.79 8.89 7.07
CA GLU A 120 7.51 9.29 6.48
C GLU A 120 7.69 10.31 5.35
N GLU A 121 8.55 11.32 5.53
CA GLU A 121 8.92 12.29 4.50
C GLU A 121 9.58 11.62 3.29
N LEU A 122 10.56 10.73 3.51
CA LEU A 122 11.21 9.98 2.43
C LEU A 122 10.21 9.13 1.62
N LEU A 123 9.23 8.51 2.28
CA LEU A 123 8.17 7.77 1.60
C LEU A 123 7.25 8.71 0.79
N LYS A 124 6.91 9.88 1.31
CA LYS A 124 6.13 10.90 0.58
C LYS A 124 6.89 11.41 -0.64
N GLU A 125 8.19 11.69 -0.50
CA GLU A 125 9.06 12.14 -1.60
C GLU A 125 9.13 11.15 -2.77
N ASN A 126 8.92 9.87 -2.48
CA ASN A 126 8.90 8.77 -3.46
C ASN A 126 7.51 8.43 -3.98
N ASP A 127 6.48 9.22 -3.66
CA ASP A 127 5.08 9.06 -4.07
C ASP A 127 4.41 7.75 -3.58
N PHE A 128 4.82 7.22 -2.42
CA PHE A 128 4.08 6.12 -1.80
C PHE A 128 2.66 6.54 -1.41
N THR A 129 1.70 5.61 -1.49
CA THR A 129 0.33 5.88 -1.05
C THR A 129 0.27 6.15 0.45
N GLU A 130 -0.56 7.12 0.84
CA GLU A 130 -0.78 7.50 2.24
C GLU A 130 -1.16 6.30 3.13
N SER A 131 -1.97 5.37 2.61
CA SER A 131 -2.34 4.13 3.29
C SER A 131 -1.14 3.21 3.54
N TYR A 132 -0.20 3.14 2.59
CA TYR A 132 1.02 2.35 2.73
C TYR A 132 1.99 2.98 3.74
N ILE A 133 2.15 4.30 3.67
CA ILE A 133 2.96 5.07 4.62
C ILE A 133 2.46 4.85 6.04
N ARG A 134 1.15 5.00 6.28
CA ARG A 134 0.55 4.77 7.60
C ARG A 134 0.81 3.35 8.10
N ARG A 135 0.67 2.33 7.24
CA ARG A 135 0.96 0.94 7.64
C ARG A 135 2.43 0.74 8.01
N LEU A 136 3.36 1.32 7.27
CA LEU A 136 4.79 1.24 7.60
C LEU A 136 5.12 1.99 8.89
N VAL A 137 4.60 3.20 9.09
CA VAL A 137 4.80 3.97 10.32
C VAL A 137 4.26 3.21 11.53
N GLU A 138 3.06 2.63 11.44
CA GLU A 138 2.51 1.80 12.51
C GLU A 138 3.31 0.51 12.76
N ARG A 139 3.94 -0.05 11.72
CA ARG A 139 4.88 -1.16 11.87
C ARG A 139 6.15 -0.73 12.59
N MET A 140 6.72 0.43 12.23
CA MET A 140 7.90 1.00 12.91
C MET A 140 7.64 1.20 14.40
N LYS A 141 6.50 1.79 14.75
CA LYS A 141 6.09 2.02 16.15
C LYS A 141 5.93 0.72 16.96
N LYS A 142 5.65 -0.40 16.29
CA LYS A 142 5.49 -1.71 16.95
C LYS A 142 6.80 -2.48 17.07
N GLU A 143 7.65 -2.40 16.05
CA GLU A 143 8.86 -3.23 15.95
C GLU A 143 10.12 -2.55 16.51
N PHE A 144 10.16 -1.22 16.63
CA PHE A 144 11.30 -0.50 17.17
C PHE A 144 11.07 0.04 18.59
N SER A 145 12.07 -0.10 19.45
CA SER A 145 12.17 0.64 20.71
C SER A 145 12.62 2.09 20.47
N LEU A 146 12.46 2.96 21.47
CA LEU A 146 12.94 4.35 21.38
C LEU A 146 14.45 4.41 21.15
N GLU A 147 15.22 3.53 21.80
CA GLU A 147 16.68 3.47 21.64
C GLU A 147 17.10 3.04 20.22
N GLN A 148 16.36 2.12 19.60
CA GLN A 148 16.62 1.70 18.23
C GLN A 148 16.31 2.80 17.21
N LEU A 149 15.33 3.66 17.50
CA LEU A 149 14.97 4.77 16.62
C LEU A 149 16.02 5.88 16.55
N GLU A 150 16.96 5.94 17.50
CA GLU A 150 18.09 6.87 17.46
C GLU A 150 19.10 6.52 16.36
N ASP A 151 19.16 5.25 15.93
CA ASP A 151 19.97 4.82 14.77
C ASP A 151 19.15 4.91 13.47
N PHE A 152 19.16 6.11 12.88
CA PHE A 152 18.43 6.39 11.65
C PHE A 152 18.82 5.44 10.51
N ASP A 153 20.10 5.10 10.38
CA ASP A 153 20.59 4.28 9.27
C ASP A 153 20.11 2.83 9.40
N ALA A 154 20.19 2.25 10.60
CA ALA A 154 19.68 0.90 10.84
C ALA A 154 18.15 0.81 10.63
N VAL A 155 17.41 1.84 11.07
CA VAL A 155 15.96 1.90 10.85
C VAL A 155 15.64 2.01 9.37
N GLN A 156 16.35 2.87 8.65
CA GLN A 156 16.18 3.07 7.22
C GLN A 156 16.45 1.79 6.43
N ASP A 157 17.56 1.10 6.71
CA ASP A 157 17.88 -0.19 6.08
C ASP A 157 16.74 -1.19 6.27
N LYS A 158 16.19 -1.25 7.50
CA LYS A 158 15.09 -2.15 7.82
C LYS A 158 13.79 -1.79 7.12
N VAL A 159 13.49 -0.50 6.98
CA VAL A 159 12.33 -0.03 6.21
C VAL A 159 12.46 -0.38 4.73
N VAL A 160 13.65 -0.22 4.14
CA VAL A 160 13.92 -0.63 2.75
C VAL A 160 13.72 -2.13 2.58
N GLU A 161 14.15 -2.96 3.54
CA GLU A 161 13.86 -4.39 3.54
C GLU A 161 12.35 -4.67 3.55
N TRP A 162 11.59 -3.99 4.41
CA TRP A 162 10.13 -4.17 4.47
C TRP A 162 9.42 -3.77 3.18
N ILE A 163 9.90 -2.70 2.51
CA ILE A 163 9.42 -2.34 1.18
C ILE A 163 9.70 -3.49 0.21
N GLY A 164 10.92 -4.05 0.22
CA GLY A 164 11.30 -5.18 -0.61
C GLY A 164 10.45 -6.43 -0.38
N GLU A 165 10.16 -6.76 0.88
CA GLU A 165 9.29 -7.88 1.28
C GLU A 165 7.85 -7.72 0.76
N SER A 166 7.41 -6.48 0.53
CA SER A 166 6.08 -6.20 -0.04
C SER A 166 6.01 -6.38 -1.56
N ILE A 167 7.16 -6.43 -2.25
CA ILE A 167 7.24 -6.61 -3.71
C ILE A 167 7.17 -8.11 -4.03
N ARG A 168 6.02 -8.53 -4.56
CA ARG A 168 5.82 -9.91 -5.01
C ARG A 168 6.33 -10.06 -6.44
N ILE A 169 7.19 -11.04 -6.69
CA ILE A 169 7.67 -11.39 -8.04
C ILE A 169 6.85 -12.56 -8.58
N TYR A 170 6.40 -12.42 -9.83
CA TYR A 170 5.69 -13.45 -10.55
C TYR A 170 6.68 -14.53 -10.98
N GLN A 171 6.36 -15.77 -10.62
CA GLN A 171 7.11 -16.95 -11.07
C GLN A 171 6.29 -17.64 -12.15
N GLU A 172 6.85 -17.74 -13.35
CA GLU A 172 6.27 -18.53 -14.43
C GLU A 172 6.28 -20.00 -13.99
N LYS A 173 5.09 -20.59 -13.86
CA LYS A 173 4.96 -22.01 -13.51
C LYS A 173 5.24 -22.86 -14.75
N ASP A 174 5.79 -24.05 -14.55
CA ASP A 174 5.89 -25.07 -15.61
C ASP A 174 4.52 -25.30 -16.22
N ARG A 175 4.37 -24.91 -17.49
CA ARG A 175 3.15 -25.03 -18.27
C ARG A 175 3.38 -25.93 -19.47
N LEU A 176 2.28 -26.52 -19.93
CA LEU A 176 2.21 -27.17 -21.24
C LEU A 176 2.66 -26.18 -22.31
N THR A 177 3.54 -26.62 -23.22
CA THR A 177 3.91 -25.88 -24.43
C THR A 177 2.76 -25.96 -25.46
N PRO A 178 2.46 -24.88 -26.20
CA PRO A 178 3.08 -23.56 -26.15
C PRO A 178 2.65 -22.73 -24.93
N ILE A 179 3.59 -21.96 -24.37
CA ILE A 179 3.25 -20.91 -23.39
C ILE A 179 2.57 -19.76 -24.13
N VAL A 180 1.30 -19.50 -23.81
CA VAL A 180 0.53 -18.39 -24.38
C VAL A 180 0.58 -17.20 -23.42
N PHE A 181 1.18 -16.10 -23.86
CA PHE A 181 1.41 -14.89 -23.06
C PHE A 181 0.62 -13.71 -23.63
N ILE A 182 -0.33 -13.18 -22.87
CA ILE A 182 -1.19 -12.08 -23.30
C ILE A 182 -0.85 -10.83 -22.48
N VAL A 183 -0.68 -9.68 -23.14
CA VAL A 183 -0.52 -8.39 -22.47
C VAL A 183 -1.77 -7.54 -22.65
N VAL A 184 -2.47 -7.24 -21.56
CA VAL A 184 -3.60 -6.29 -21.53
C VAL A 184 -3.20 -4.98 -20.84
N GLY A 185 -3.98 -3.93 -21.02
CA GLY A 185 -3.79 -2.65 -20.31
C GLY A 185 -4.21 -1.43 -21.12
N PRO A 186 -4.07 -0.22 -20.55
CA PRO A 186 -4.51 1.02 -21.17
C PRO A 186 -3.88 1.34 -22.53
N THR A 187 -4.40 2.36 -23.20
CA THR A 187 -3.77 2.94 -24.40
C THR A 187 -2.41 3.57 -24.05
N GLY A 188 -1.45 3.47 -24.97
CA GLY A 188 -0.15 4.16 -24.84
C GLY A 188 0.83 3.61 -23.80
N VAL A 189 0.49 2.57 -23.02
CA VAL A 189 1.38 2.05 -21.96
C VAL A 189 2.57 1.22 -22.49
N GLY A 190 2.63 0.96 -23.80
CA GLY A 190 3.75 0.22 -24.40
C GLY A 190 3.56 -1.31 -24.52
N LYS A 191 2.32 -1.79 -24.64
CA LYS A 191 2.00 -3.24 -24.82
C LYS A 191 2.66 -3.85 -26.05
N THR A 192 2.45 -3.26 -27.23
CA THR A 192 3.03 -3.72 -28.51
C THR A 192 4.55 -3.78 -28.45
N THR A 193 5.21 -2.73 -27.91
CA THR A 193 6.67 -2.72 -27.72
C THR A 193 7.11 -3.78 -26.71
N THR A 194 6.35 -4.01 -25.64
CA THR A 194 6.63 -5.06 -24.65
C THR A 194 6.56 -6.44 -25.30
N ILE A 195 5.57 -6.71 -26.14
CA ILE A 195 5.44 -7.96 -26.89
C ILE A 195 6.63 -8.14 -27.85
N ALA A 196 7.03 -7.10 -28.57
CA ALA A 196 8.22 -7.15 -29.44
C ALA A 196 9.50 -7.45 -28.65
N LYS A 197 9.70 -6.81 -27.48
CA LYS A 197 10.83 -7.06 -26.58
C LYS A 197 10.86 -8.50 -26.07
N LEU A 198 9.73 -9.03 -25.62
CA LEU A 198 9.63 -10.43 -25.17
C LEU A 198 9.87 -11.40 -26.32
N ALA A 199 9.28 -11.16 -27.50
CA ALA A 199 9.49 -12.00 -28.67
C ALA A 199 10.97 -12.06 -29.08
N ALA A 200 11.66 -10.91 -29.09
CA ALA A 200 13.10 -10.82 -29.34
C ALA A 200 13.93 -11.51 -28.24
N LEU A 201 13.58 -11.28 -26.96
CA LEU A 201 14.28 -11.85 -25.82
C LEU A 201 14.28 -13.39 -25.89
N TYR A 202 13.11 -13.99 -26.09
CA TYR A 202 12.94 -15.44 -26.14
C TYR A 202 13.31 -16.07 -27.48
N GLY A 203 13.00 -15.41 -28.58
CA GLY A 203 13.18 -15.95 -29.93
C GLY A 203 14.57 -15.76 -30.52
N ILE A 204 15.39 -14.86 -29.94
CA ILE A 204 16.70 -14.51 -30.51
C ILE A 204 17.79 -14.47 -29.44
N SER A 205 17.55 -13.77 -28.32
CA SER A 205 18.62 -13.45 -27.35
C SER A 205 18.89 -14.54 -26.32
N ALA A 206 17.97 -15.49 -26.14
CA ALA A 206 18.14 -16.61 -25.23
C ALA A 206 19.23 -17.57 -25.72
N SER A 207 20.02 -18.14 -24.80
CA SER A 207 21.06 -19.13 -25.11
C SER A 207 20.55 -20.30 -25.94
N ARG A 208 19.28 -20.68 -25.73
CA ARG A 208 18.52 -21.57 -26.60
C ARG A 208 17.27 -20.83 -27.10
N PRO A 209 17.28 -20.33 -28.35
CA PRO A 209 16.16 -19.61 -28.90
C PRO A 209 14.88 -20.44 -28.93
N ASN A 210 13.80 -19.89 -28.40
CA ASN A 210 12.47 -20.49 -28.51
C ASN A 210 11.90 -20.32 -29.92
N LYS A 211 11.11 -21.30 -30.38
CA LYS A 211 10.18 -21.07 -31.48
C LYS A 211 9.07 -20.15 -31.00
N VAL A 212 9.02 -18.95 -31.57
CA VAL A 212 8.07 -17.90 -31.18
C VAL A 212 7.09 -17.59 -32.31
N ARG A 213 5.85 -17.27 -31.94
CA ARG A 213 4.84 -16.65 -32.79
C ARG A 213 4.24 -15.42 -32.09
N ILE A 214 3.84 -14.43 -32.88
CA ILE A 214 3.09 -13.28 -32.40
C ILE A 214 1.70 -13.31 -33.02
N ILE A 215 0.67 -13.02 -32.22
CA ILE A 215 -0.68 -12.76 -32.69
C ILE A 215 -1.06 -11.36 -32.23
N THR A 216 -1.46 -10.48 -33.14
CA THR A 216 -2.07 -9.20 -32.79
C THR A 216 -3.59 -9.28 -32.93
N ILE A 217 -4.30 -8.75 -31.94
CA ILE A 217 -5.75 -8.51 -32.00
C ILE A 217 -6.06 -7.00 -32.11
N ASP A 218 -5.05 -6.18 -32.40
CA ASP A 218 -5.20 -4.74 -32.61
C ASP A 218 -5.45 -4.40 -34.08
N ASN A 219 -6.66 -4.68 -34.54
CA ASN A 219 -7.04 -4.52 -35.95
C ASN A 219 -7.52 -3.11 -36.30
N TYR A 220 -7.71 -2.25 -35.30
CA TYR A 220 -8.26 -0.90 -35.51
C TYR A 220 -7.17 0.16 -35.70
N ARG A 221 -6.00 -0.03 -35.07
CA ARG A 221 -4.89 0.92 -35.17
C ARG A 221 -3.94 0.48 -36.28
N ILE A 222 -4.14 1.03 -37.48
CA ILE A 222 -3.31 0.75 -38.68
C ILE A 222 -1.80 0.78 -38.33
N ALA A 223 -1.34 1.86 -37.71
CA ALA A 223 0.06 2.03 -37.34
C ALA A 223 0.56 1.01 -36.29
N ALA A 224 -0.30 0.51 -35.40
CA ALA A 224 0.11 -0.48 -34.40
C ALA A 224 0.30 -1.87 -35.03
N LYS A 225 -0.57 -2.23 -35.98
CA LYS A 225 -0.43 -3.45 -36.79
C LYS A 225 0.85 -3.41 -37.63
N GLU A 226 1.07 -2.33 -38.38
CA GLU A 226 2.29 -2.16 -39.18
C GLU A 226 3.55 -2.20 -38.31
N GLN A 227 3.49 -1.61 -37.11
CA GLN A 227 4.59 -1.62 -36.16
C GLN A 227 4.97 -3.05 -35.74
N ILE A 228 4.00 -3.88 -35.33
CA ILE A 228 4.32 -5.23 -34.86
C ILE A 228 4.73 -6.16 -36.01
N GLU A 229 4.15 -5.99 -37.21
CA GLU A 229 4.57 -6.70 -38.41
C GLU A 229 6.01 -6.33 -38.83
N THR A 230 6.37 -5.04 -38.74
CA THR A 230 7.74 -4.58 -38.99
C THR A 230 8.73 -5.23 -38.04
N TYR A 231 8.41 -5.25 -36.73
CA TYR A 231 9.21 -5.95 -35.73
C TYR A 231 9.36 -7.44 -36.08
N GLY A 232 8.26 -8.13 -36.38
CA GLY A 232 8.26 -9.54 -36.78
C GLY A 232 9.15 -9.82 -37.99
N ASN A 233 9.05 -8.98 -39.03
CA ASN A 233 9.87 -9.11 -40.25
C ASN A 233 11.36 -8.92 -39.97
N ILE A 234 11.74 -7.91 -39.17
CA ILE A 234 13.15 -7.67 -38.78
C ILE A 234 13.71 -8.86 -37.99
N MET A 235 12.89 -9.46 -37.13
CA MET A 235 13.29 -10.56 -36.25
C MET A 235 13.16 -11.95 -36.88
N GLY A 236 12.52 -12.08 -38.05
CA GLY A 236 12.13 -13.37 -38.62
C GLY A 236 11.08 -14.13 -37.78
N ILE A 237 10.28 -13.42 -36.97
CA ILE A 237 9.23 -13.99 -36.13
C ILE A 237 7.87 -13.79 -36.82
N PRO A 238 7.15 -14.87 -37.19
CA PRO A 238 5.86 -14.74 -37.85
C PRO A 238 4.81 -14.07 -36.97
N VAL A 239 4.10 -13.11 -37.57
CA VAL A 239 3.01 -12.35 -36.96
C VAL A 239 1.70 -12.71 -37.66
N ALA A 240 0.66 -13.01 -36.88
CA ALA A 240 -0.70 -13.21 -37.36
C ALA A 240 -1.64 -12.13 -36.83
N CYS A 241 -2.68 -11.84 -37.61
CA CYS A 241 -3.72 -10.86 -37.28
C CYS A 241 -5.02 -11.60 -37.00
N ALA A 242 -5.55 -11.52 -35.77
CA ALA A 242 -6.80 -12.16 -35.39
C ALA A 242 -7.89 -11.11 -35.19
N GLU A 243 -8.97 -11.18 -35.98
CA GLU A 243 -10.04 -10.18 -35.95
C GLU A 243 -11.13 -10.48 -34.94
N ASN A 244 -11.33 -11.76 -34.66
CA ASN A 244 -12.40 -12.25 -33.83
C ASN A 244 -11.98 -13.50 -33.05
N TYR A 245 -12.90 -13.99 -32.21
CA TYR A 245 -12.73 -15.20 -31.41
C TYR A 245 -12.31 -16.42 -32.26
N THR A 246 -12.94 -16.62 -33.42
CA THR A 246 -12.71 -17.77 -34.29
C THR A 246 -11.29 -17.74 -34.87
N ASP A 247 -10.81 -16.57 -35.29
CA ASP A 247 -9.45 -16.40 -35.80
C ASP A 247 -8.41 -16.69 -34.72
N LEU A 248 -8.58 -16.12 -33.51
CA LEU A 248 -7.66 -16.34 -32.41
C LEU A 248 -7.59 -17.83 -32.05
N LYS A 249 -8.76 -18.49 -31.95
CA LYS A 249 -8.84 -19.93 -31.69
C LYS A 249 -8.16 -20.76 -32.77
N LYS A 250 -8.32 -20.38 -34.05
CA LYS A 250 -7.65 -21.03 -35.19
C LYS A 250 -6.13 -20.90 -35.11
N PHE A 251 -5.59 -19.70 -34.89
CA PHE A 251 -4.14 -19.51 -34.79
C PHE A 251 -3.54 -20.26 -33.61
N LEU A 252 -4.22 -20.25 -32.45
CA LEU A 252 -3.79 -21.03 -31.29
C LEU A 252 -3.73 -22.54 -31.62
N ALA A 253 -4.68 -23.08 -32.37
CA ALA A 253 -4.67 -24.47 -32.80
C ALA A 253 -3.55 -24.78 -33.83
N LEU A 254 -3.22 -23.82 -34.69
CA LEU A 254 -2.17 -23.97 -35.70
C LEU A 254 -0.75 -23.89 -35.11
N TYR A 255 -0.56 -23.12 -34.04
CA TYR A 255 0.76 -22.87 -33.44
C TYR A 255 1.06 -23.78 -32.24
N GLN A 256 0.60 -25.03 -32.26
CA GLN A 256 0.89 -25.99 -31.18
C GLN A 256 2.33 -26.52 -31.21
N ASP A 257 3.06 -26.31 -32.30
CA ASP A 257 4.44 -26.79 -32.55
C ASP A 257 5.54 -25.81 -32.11
N VAL A 258 5.16 -24.69 -31.47
CA VAL A 258 6.08 -23.65 -31.02
C VAL A 258 6.20 -23.65 -29.50
N ASP A 259 7.22 -22.97 -28.96
CA ASP A 259 7.43 -22.93 -27.52
C ASP A 259 6.61 -21.81 -26.86
N ARG A 260 6.49 -20.65 -27.53
CA ARG A 260 5.81 -19.46 -27.01
C ARG A 260 4.96 -18.76 -28.06
N ILE A 261 3.78 -18.30 -27.64
CA ILE A 261 2.89 -17.44 -28.43
C ILE A 261 2.67 -16.15 -27.63
N PHE A 262 3.06 -15.01 -28.20
CA PHE A 262 2.81 -13.70 -27.62
C PHE A 262 1.60 -13.06 -28.28
N ILE A 263 0.64 -12.60 -27.49
CA ILE A 263 -0.58 -11.97 -27.97
C ILE A 263 -0.55 -10.48 -27.60
N ASP A 264 -0.44 -9.63 -28.62
CA ASP A 264 -0.58 -8.17 -28.49
C ASP A 264 -2.05 -7.78 -28.55
N THR A 265 -2.49 -7.00 -27.56
CA THR A 265 -3.87 -6.52 -27.50
C THR A 265 -3.95 -5.02 -27.79
N ILE A 266 -5.10 -4.62 -28.33
CA ILE A 266 -5.46 -3.21 -28.40
C ILE A 266 -5.45 -2.59 -27.00
N GLY A 267 -4.96 -1.35 -26.90
CA GLY A 267 -5.13 -0.55 -25.69
C GLY A 267 -6.55 -0.04 -25.57
N LYS A 268 -7.16 -0.20 -24.39
CA LYS A 268 -8.50 0.31 -24.10
C LYS A 268 -8.48 1.17 -22.85
N SER A 269 -9.25 2.26 -22.87
CA SER A 269 -9.43 3.08 -21.68
C SER A 269 -10.01 2.20 -20.56
N PRO A 270 -9.52 2.31 -19.31
CA PRO A 270 -10.14 1.64 -18.16
C PRO A 270 -11.62 1.98 -17.99
N ARG A 271 -12.06 3.14 -18.52
CA ARG A 271 -13.43 3.64 -18.41
C ARG A 271 -14.33 3.22 -19.57
N ASP A 272 -13.80 2.52 -20.57
CA ASP A 272 -14.56 2.02 -21.71
C ASP A 272 -14.96 0.56 -21.48
N PHE A 273 -15.95 0.37 -20.60
CA PHE A 273 -16.40 -0.94 -20.15
C PHE A 273 -16.90 -1.84 -21.29
N VAL A 274 -17.53 -1.26 -22.31
CA VAL A 274 -18.04 -2.00 -23.48
C VAL A 274 -16.86 -2.59 -24.25
N LYS A 275 -15.84 -1.78 -24.56
CA LYS A 275 -14.66 -2.27 -25.28
C LYS A 275 -13.81 -3.23 -24.46
N LEU A 276 -13.77 -3.08 -23.14
CA LEU A 276 -13.13 -4.07 -22.27
C LEU A 276 -13.88 -5.41 -22.29
N ALA A 277 -15.22 -5.40 -22.28
CA ALA A 277 -16.01 -6.61 -22.38
C ALA A 277 -15.85 -7.32 -23.73
N GLU A 278 -15.89 -6.59 -24.85
CA GLU A 278 -15.62 -7.12 -26.20
C GLU A 278 -14.23 -7.77 -26.29
N MET A 279 -13.20 -7.10 -25.75
CA MET A 279 -11.84 -7.64 -25.74
C MET A 279 -11.74 -8.90 -24.88
N LYS A 280 -12.41 -8.92 -23.72
CA LYS A 280 -12.45 -10.10 -22.85
C LYS A 280 -13.07 -11.29 -23.58
N GLU A 281 -14.22 -11.09 -24.23
CA GLU A 281 -14.91 -12.16 -24.98
C GLU A 281 -14.01 -12.75 -26.08
N LEU A 282 -13.28 -11.91 -26.82
CA LEU A 282 -12.31 -12.37 -27.80
C LEU A 282 -11.21 -13.22 -27.14
N LEU A 283 -10.63 -12.74 -26.04
CA LEU A 283 -9.54 -13.43 -25.32
C LEU A 283 -9.98 -14.75 -24.66
N GLU A 284 -11.27 -14.99 -24.45
CA GLU A 284 -11.78 -16.30 -24.00
C GLU A 284 -11.42 -17.44 -24.97
N ALA A 285 -11.08 -17.15 -26.23
CA ALA A 285 -10.55 -18.15 -27.16
C ALA A 285 -9.23 -18.79 -26.67
N ALA A 286 -8.49 -18.09 -25.79
CA ALA A 286 -7.23 -18.52 -25.20
C ALA A 286 -7.37 -19.06 -23.76
N SER A 287 -8.60 -19.10 -23.23
CA SER A 287 -8.87 -19.52 -21.85
C SER A 287 -8.36 -20.93 -21.55
N GLY A 288 -7.80 -21.11 -20.36
CA GLY A 288 -7.22 -22.37 -19.89
C GLY A 288 -5.78 -22.66 -20.36
N ARG A 289 -5.24 -21.91 -21.33
CA ARG A 289 -3.84 -22.04 -21.78
C ARG A 289 -3.02 -20.78 -21.52
N ALA A 290 -3.65 -19.61 -21.58
CA ALA A 290 -2.95 -18.33 -21.50
C ALA A 290 -2.61 -17.88 -20.07
N THR A 291 -1.52 -17.14 -19.96
CA THR A 291 -1.22 -16.26 -18.83
C THR A 291 -1.45 -14.83 -19.28
N ILE A 292 -2.29 -14.10 -18.55
CA ILE A 292 -2.57 -12.69 -18.83
C ILE A 292 -1.73 -11.82 -17.90
N HIS A 293 -1.08 -10.81 -18.47
CA HIS A 293 -0.26 -9.83 -17.78
C HIS A 293 -0.84 -8.43 -18.01
N LEU A 294 -0.97 -7.63 -16.96
CA LEU A 294 -1.43 -6.26 -17.04
C LEU A 294 -0.23 -5.31 -17.17
N ALA A 295 -0.11 -4.59 -18.28
CA ALA A 295 0.89 -3.54 -18.42
C ALA A 295 0.40 -2.24 -17.78
N VAL A 296 1.24 -1.64 -16.93
CA VAL A 296 1.00 -0.36 -16.26
C VAL A 296 2.22 0.54 -16.44
N SER A 297 2.02 1.82 -16.76
CA SER A 297 3.13 2.78 -16.86
C SER A 297 3.61 3.20 -15.47
N ALA A 298 4.92 3.19 -15.24
CA ALA A 298 5.53 3.64 -13.99
C ALA A 298 5.20 5.12 -13.66
N THR A 299 4.87 5.92 -14.68
CA THR A 299 4.51 7.34 -14.55
C THR A 299 3.05 7.57 -14.11
N THR A 300 2.26 6.50 -13.94
CA THR A 300 0.83 6.61 -13.62
C THR A 300 0.64 6.90 -12.13
N LYS A 301 -0.26 7.83 -11.80
CA LYS A 301 -0.56 8.18 -10.40
C LYS A 301 -1.21 7.00 -9.67
N ALA A 302 -0.96 6.86 -8.37
CA ALA A 302 -1.49 5.75 -7.57
C ALA A 302 -3.01 5.54 -7.70
N ALA A 303 -3.81 6.62 -7.70
CA ALA A 303 -5.27 6.53 -7.86
C ALA A 303 -5.67 5.91 -9.21
N ASP A 304 -5.01 6.33 -10.29
CA ASP A 304 -5.25 5.81 -11.63
C ASP A 304 -4.74 4.36 -11.77
N ILE A 305 -3.61 4.01 -11.14
CA ILE A 305 -3.14 2.61 -11.07
C ILE A 305 -4.20 1.73 -10.40
N LEU A 306 -4.76 2.16 -9.26
CA LEU A 306 -5.80 1.41 -8.55
C LEU A 306 -7.08 1.25 -9.36
N GLU A 307 -7.46 2.27 -10.14
CA GLU A 307 -8.57 2.21 -11.11
C GLU A 307 -8.26 1.18 -12.21
N ILE A 308 -7.11 1.29 -12.88
CA ILE A 308 -6.67 0.38 -13.94
C ILE A 308 -6.68 -1.07 -13.43
N MET A 309 -6.05 -1.35 -12.29
CA MET A 309 -6.00 -2.69 -11.73
C MET A 309 -7.40 -3.26 -11.45
N GLY A 310 -8.33 -2.42 -10.97
CA GLY A 310 -9.72 -2.82 -10.73
C GLY A 310 -10.48 -3.12 -12.02
N GLN A 311 -10.34 -2.27 -13.04
CA GLN A 311 -11.06 -2.40 -14.30
C GLN A 311 -10.55 -3.57 -15.17
N PHE A 312 -9.28 -3.92 -15.02
CA PHE A 312 -8.69 -5.06 -15.70
C PHE A 312 -8.76 -6.37 -14.89
N GLU A 313 -9.23 -6.34 -13.64
CA GLU A 313 -9.40 -7.54 -12.80
C GLU A 313 -10.26 -8.64 -13.46
N PRO A 314 -11.36 -8.33 -14.20
CA PRO A 314 -12.16 -9.34 -14.88
C PRO A 314 -11.43 -10.18 -15.93
N PHE A 315 -10.24 -9.74 -16.40
CA PHE A 315 -9.38 -10.52 -17.30
C PHE A 315 -8.60 -11.61 -16.55
N GLY A 316 -8.57 -11.61 -15.21
CA GLY A 316 -7.84 -12.61 -14.44
C GLY A 316 -6.32 -12.53 -14.62
N TYR A 317 -5.77 -11.32 -14.81
CA TYR A 317 -4.33 -11.15 -14.98
C TYR A 317 -3.55 -11.70 -13.78
N SER A 318 -2.51 -12.47 -14.09
CA SER A 318 -1.68 -13.18 -13.10
C SER A 318 -0.58 -12.31 -12.52
N SER A 319 -0.15 -11.29 -13.26
CA SER A 319 0.87 -10.33 -12.80
C SER A 319 0.82 -9.03 -13.58
N VAL A 320 1.61 -8.06 -13.12
CA VAL A 320 1.79 -6.75 -13.74
C VAL A 320 3.14 -6.69 -14.46
N ILE A 321 3.20 -5.97 -15.58
CA ILE A 321 4.43 -5.52 -16.23
C ILE A 321 4.53 -4.02 -15.99
N ILE A 322 5.59 -3.56 -15.33
CA ILE A 322 5.80 -2.12 -15.14
C ILE A 322 6.59 -1.62 -16.35
N THR A 323 5.99 -0.68 -17.06
CA THR A 323 6.56 -0.10 -18.29
C THR A 323 7.06 1.31 -18.05
N LYS A 324 7.92 1.82 -18.93
CA LYS A 324 8.37 3.22 -18.92
C LYS A 324 9.08 3.62 -17.62
N LEU A 325 9.84 2.70 -17.02
CA LEU A 325 10.63 3.02 -15.81
C LEU A 325 11.71 4.07 -16.06
N ASP A 326 12.10 4.28 -17.31
CA ASP A 326 13.03 5.31 -17.76
C ASP A 326 12.42 6.72 -17.69
N GLU A 327 11.09 6.81 -17.68
CA GLU A 327 10.35 8.08 -17.67
C GLU A 327 10.07 8.61 -16.24
N THR A 328 10.45 7.88 -15.19
CA THR A 328 10.26 8.33 -13.79
C THR A 328 11.41 7.94 -12.87
N SER A 329 11.76 8.84 -11.94
CA SER A 329 12.65 8.55 -10.81
C SER A 329 11.90 8.10 -9.55
N ARG A 330 10.56 8.21 -9.53
CA ARG A 330 9.72 7.87 -8.38
C ARG A 330 8.89 6.62 -8.66
N VAL A 331 9.04 5.63 -7.80
CA VAL A 331 8.41 4.30 -7.95
C VAL A 331 7.48 3.92 -6.79
N GLY A 332 7.34 4.77 -5.78
CA GLY A 332 6.54 4.47 -4.59
C GLY A 332 5.07 4.21 -4.92
N SER A 333 4.48 4.95 -5.86
CA SER A 333 3.09 4.77 -6.28
C SER A 333 2.81 3.37 -6.83
N ILE A 334 3.69 2.83 -7.69
CA ILE A 334 3.48 1.49 -8.26
C ILE A 334 3.81 0.40 -7.23
N ILE A 335 4.86 0.57 -6.41
CA ILE A 335 5.20 -0.38 -5.34
C ILE A 335 4.04 -0.51 -4.34
N SER A 336 3.54 0.62 -3.85
CA SER A 336 2.54 0.63 -2.78
C SER A 336 1.18 0.10 -3.25
N THR A 337 0.77 0.43 -4.47
CA THR A 337 -0.49 -0.06 -5.05
C THR A 337 -0.44 -1.56 -5.36
N LEU A 338 0.69 -2.08 -5.84
CA LEU A 338 0.90 -3.52 -6.02
C LEU A 338 0.82 -4.28 -4.70
N ALA A 339 1.47 -3.76 -3.65
CA ALA A 339 1.43 -4.34 -2.32
C ALA A 339 0.00 -4.34 -1.74
N GLU A 340 -0.75 -3.25 -1.93
CA GLU A 340 -2.15 -3.11 -1.47
C GLU A 340 -3.11 -4.06 -2.18
N ARG A 341 -2.89 -4.30 -3.47
CA ARG A 341 -3.68 -5.24 -4.26
C ARG A 341 -3.16 -6.68 -4.19
N GLY A 342 -2.01 -6.90 -3.55
CA GLY A 342 -1.36 -8.20 -3.46
C GLY A 342 -0.93 -8.79 -4.81
N LYS A 343 -0.72 -7.96 -5.83
CA LYS A 343 -0.37 -8.38 -7.19
C LYS A 343 1.14 -8.51 -7.37
N ALA A 344 1.55 -9.52 -8.13
CA ALA A 344 2.95 -9.76 -8.43
C ALA A 344 3.41 -9.03 -9.69
N VAL A 345 4.71 -8.80 -9.83
CA VAL A 345 5.33 -8.19 -11.01
C VAL A 345 6.14 -9.23 -11.78
N SER A 346 6.01 -9.23 -13.11
CA SER A 346 6.71 -10.17 -13.99
C SER A 346 7.91 -9.55 -14.69
N TYR A 347 7.73 -8.36 -15.28
CA TYR A 347 8.76 -7.69 -16.06
C TYR A 347 8.79 -6.19 -15.80
N PHE A 348 9.94 -5.61 -16.13
CA PHE A 348 10.21 -4.19 -16.20
C PHE A 348 10.61 -3.81 -17.62
N THR A 349 10.10 -2.67 -18.12
CA THR A 349 10.66 -2.04 -19.31
C THR A 349 11.19 -0.64 -18.97
N ASP A 350 12.39 -0.35 -19.47
CA ASP A 350 13.22 0.78 -19.01
C ASP A 350 13.98 1.40 -20.19
N GLY A 351 13.24 1.85 -21.20
CA GLY A 351 13.77 2.39 -22.45
C GLY A 351 13.03 1.89 -23.69
N GLN A 352 13.51 2.29 -24.87
CA GLN A 352 12.83 2.05 -26.15
C GLN A 352 13.44 0.91 -26.98
N ARG A 353 14.66 0.47 -26.67
CA ARG A 353 15.41 -0.50 -27.48
C ARG A 353 14.84 -1.91 -27.35
N VAL A 354 14.82 -2.63 -28.47
CA VAL A 354 14.32 -4.01 -28.58
C VAL A 354 15.48 -4.93 -28.97
N PRO A 355 15.80 -5.98 -28.19
CA PRO A 355 15.21 -6.39 -26.89
C PRO A 355 15.80 -5.72 -25.64
N GLN A 356 16.81 -4.85 -25.75
CA GLN A 356 17.70 -4.56 -24.62
C GLN A 356 17.03 -3.93 -23.39
N ASP A 357 15.92 -3.20 -23.58
CA ASP A 357 15.29 -2.44 -22.50
C ASP A 357 14.07 -3.20 -21.89
N ILE A 358 14.19 -4.51 -21.68
CA ILE A 358 13.29 -5.35 -20.86
C ILE A 358 14.10 -6.26 -19.94
N GLU A 359 13.61 -6.48 -18.72
CA GLU A 359 14.21 -7.41 -17.76
C GLU A 359 13.14 -8.08 -16.88
N LEU A 360 13.48 -9.24 -16.32
CA LEU A 360 12.67 -9.89 -15.29
C LEU A 360 12.62 -9.01 -14.04
N ALA A 361 11.45 -8.96 -13.41
CA ALA A 361 11.27 -8.14 -12.22
C ALA A 361 12.02 -8.73 -11.01
N THR A 362 12.74 -7.87 -10.29
CA THR A 362 13.33 -8.18 -8.98
C THR A 362 12.99 -7.09 -7.97
N PRO A 363 12.88 -7.40 -6.66
CA PRO A 363 12.66 -6.38 -5.64
C PRO A 363 13.80 -5.36 -5.62
N VAL A 364 15.05 -5.85 -5.71
CA VAL A 364 16.27 -5.02 -5.69
C VAL A 364 16.21 -3.94 -6.76
N ARG A 365 15.77 -4.27 -7.99
CA ARG A 365 15.72 -3.32 -9.10
C ARG A 365 14.84 -2.10 -8.81
N LEU A 366 13.70 -2.28 -8.13
CA LEU A 366 12.83 -1.19 -7.69
C LEU A 366 13.37 -0.47 -6.45
N LEU A 367 13.93 -1.20 -5.48
CA LEU A 367 14.52 -0.59 -4.29
C LEU A 367 15.68 0.35 -4.63
N MET A 368 16.49 0.00 -5.64
CA MET A 368 17.57 0.87 -6.14
C MET A 368 17.08 2.19 -6.77
N ARG A 369 15.76 2.36 -6.98
CA ARG A 369 15.17 3.60 -7.48
C ARG A 369 14.61 4.51 -6.38
N LEU A 370 14.60 4.05 -5.12
CA LEU A 370 14.15 4.86 -3.99
C LEU A 370 15.07 6.06 -3.79
N GLN A 371 14.57 7.26 -4.08
CA GLN A 371 15.30 8.51 -3.94
C GLN A 371 15.51 8.86 -2.48
N SER A 372 16.66 9.43 -2.14
CA SER A 372 17.01 9.87 -0.79
C SER A 372 17.12 8.76 0.27
N PHE A 373 16.83 7.50 -0.09
CA PHE A 373 17.06 6.35 0.77
C PHE A 373 18.52 5.87 0.65
N ARG A 374 19.11 5.48 1.78
CA ARG A 374 20.29 4.62 1.83
C ARG A 374 19.88 3.20 1.42
N VAL A 375 20.39 2.73 0.29
CA VAL A 375 20.05 1.40 -0.26
C VAL A 375 21.33 0.58 -0.45
N GLN A 376 21.47 -0.48 0.33
CA GLN A 376 22.66 -1.35 0.31
C GLN A 376 22.46 -2.53 -0.65
N ARG A 377 22.82 -2.34 -1.92
CA ARG A 377 22.61 -3.33 -3.00
C ARG A 377 23.06 -4.74 -2.63
N GLU A 378 24.29 -4.92 -2.16
CA GLU A 378 24.86 -6.25 -1.86
C GLU A 378 24.08 -7.02 -0.79
N ILE A 379 23.55 -6.31 0.21
CA ILE A 379 22.74 -6.91 1.28
C ILE A 379 21.38 -7.33 0.71
N LEU A 380 20.76 -6.46 -0.08
CA LEU A 380 19.45 -6.71 -0.69
C LEU A 380 19.51 -7.83 -1.73
N GLU A 381 20.58 -7.92 -2.52
CA GLU A 381 20.80 -9.03 -3.47
C GLU A 381 20.92 -10.36 -2.75
N LYS A 382 21.62 -10.42 -1.60
CA LYS A 382 21.69 -11.64 -0.77
C LYS A 382 20.32 -12.04 -0.21
N LYS A 383 19.51 -11.07 0.21
CA LYS A 383 18.18 -11.30 0.82
C LYS A 383 17.11 -11.68 -0.21
N PHE A 384 17.08 -10.99 -1.35
CA PHE A 384 16.08 -11.14 -2.40
C PHE A 384 16.59 -11.93 -3.61
N LYS A 385 17.58 -12.83 -3.42
CA LYS A 385 18.10 -13.69 -4.50
C LYS A 385 16.96 -14.29 -5.29
N ASN A 386 16.97 -14.04 -6.59
CA ASN A 386 15.92 -14.53 -7.47
C ASN A 386 16.24 -16.00 -7.83
N PRO A 387 15.38 -16.98 -7.50
CA PRO A 387 15.62 -18.39 -7.85
C PRO A 387 15.70 -18.62 -9.37
N SER A 388 15.19 -17.67 -10.16
CA SER A 388 15.00 -17.78 -11.61
C SER A 388 16.18 -17.24 -12.44
N GLU A 389 17.19 -16.61 -11.83
CA GLU A 389 18.37 -16.10 -12.56
C GLU A 389 19.17 -17.22 -13.23
N ASP A 390 19.18 -18.42 -12.64
CA ASP A 390 19.90 -19.59 -13.17
C ASP A 390 19.27 -20.17 -14.44
N VAL A 391 18.05 -19.75 -14.82
CA VAL A 391 17.35 -20.25 -16.03
C VAL A 391 17.62 -19.37 -17.26
N TYR A 392 17.96 -18.09 -17.07
CA TYR A 392 18.12 -17.12 -18.17
C TYR A 392 19.56 -16.72 -18.44
N VAL A 393 20.40 -16.73 -17.40
CA VAL A 393 21.84 -16.63 -17.57
C VAL A 393 22.32 -18.05 -17.70
N GLY A 394 22.60 -18.52 -18.92
CA GLY A 394 23.34 -19.76 -19.12
C GLY A 394 24.72 -19.64 -18.48
N LYS A 395 24.79 -19.81 -17.15
CA LYS A 395 26.02 -20.09 -16.45
C LYS A 395 26.31 -21.56 -16.74
N GLU A 396 27.27 -21.76 -17.65
CA GLU A 396 28.00 -23.02 -17.77
C GLU A 396 28.57 -23.48 -16.42
#